data_AF-A0A2S9G4U2-F1
#
_entry.id   AF-A0A2S9G4U2-F1
#
_cell.length_a   1.000
_cell.length_b   1.000
_cell.length_c   1.000
_cell.angle_alpha   90.00
_cell.angle_beta   90.00
_cell.angle_gamma   90.00
#
_symmetry.space_group_name_H-M   'P 1'
#
loop_
_entity.id
_entity.type
_entity.pdbx_description
1 polymer ?
#
loop_
_entity_poly.entity_id
_entity_poly.type
_entity_poly.pdbx_seq_one_letter_code
_entity_poly.pdbx_strand_id
1 'polypeptide(L)'
;VTVGVEAHTHEFISTAHEDQKFGLSLASGAAMAAVRRVFEADHLRLVGLHSHIGSQIFDVAGFELAAHRVIGLLRDVVAEFGVDK
;
A
#
# COMPACT_ATOMS: atom_id res chain seq x y z
N VAL A 1 -0.83 2.24 -3.45
CA VAL A 1 -0.92 0.78 -3.30
C VAL A 1 -2.29 0.43 -2.75
N THR A 2 -2.77 -0.76 -3.09
CA THR A 2 -4.06 -1.30 -2.65
C THR A 2 -3.81 -2.32 -1.56
N VAL A 3 -4.38 -2.06 -0.39
CA VAL A 3 -4.09 -2.74 0.87
C VAL A 3 -5.21 -3.68 1.30
N GLY A 4 -6.33 -3.75 0.60
CA GLY A 4 -7.53 -4.49 0.96
C GLY A 4 -8.30 -3.90 2.14
N VAL A 5 -8.28 -2.57 2.30
CA VAL A 5 -8.96 -1.89 3.42
C VAL A 5 -9.89 -0.83 2.84
N GLU A 6 -11.18 -1.01 3.07
CA GLU A 6 -12.22 -0.03 2.76
C GLU A 6 -12.86 0.43 4.07
N ALA A 7 -12.58 1.66 4.48
CA ALA A 7 -13.09 2.25 5.71
C ALA A 7 -14.31 3.13 5.41
N HIS A 8 -15.43 2.82 6.07
CA HIS A 8 -16.66 3.61 6.06
C HIS A 8 -17.02 4.00 7.49
N THR A 9 -17.72 5.12 7.67
CA THR A 9 -18.30 5.63 8.93
C THR A 9 -17.93 4.88 10.23
N HIS A 10 -18.58 3.74 10.52
CA HIS A 10 -18.35 2.89 11.71
C HIS A 10 -17.97 1.44 11.40
N GLU A 11 -17.82 1.05 10.13
CA GLU A 11 -17.48 -0.31 9.70
C GLU A 11 -16.37 -0.27 8.66
N PHE A 12 -15.42 -1.20 8.74
CA PHE A 12 -14.44 -1.41 7.68
C PHE A 12 -14.62 -2.79 7.05
N ILE A 13 -14.50 -2.84 5.73
CA ILE A 13 -14.50 -4.09 4.97
C ILE A 13 -13.05 -4.42 4.62
N SER A 14 -12.57 -5.57 5.09
CA SER A 14 -11.26 -6.11 4.72
C SER A 14 -11.43 -7.14 3.60
N THR A 15 -11.45 -6.72 2.35
CA THR A 15 -11.46 -7.63 1.20
C THR A 15 -10.05 -7.94 0.72
N ALA A 16 -9.79 -9.20 0.37
CA ALA A 16 -8.52 -9.63 -0.23
C ALA A 16 -8.33 -9.13 -1.68
N HIS A 17 -9.41 -8.72 -2.34
CA HIS A 17 -9.41 -8.18 -3.68
C HIS A 17 -10.13 -6.82 -3.68
N GLU A 18 -9.36 -5.75 -3.81
CA GLU A 18 -9.88 -4.43 -4.12
C GLU A 18 -10.21 -4.40 -5.62
N ASP A 19 -11.48 -4.62 -5.96
CA ASP A 19 -11.99 -4.46 -7.32
C ASP A 19 -12.16 -2.96 -7.62
N GLN A 20 -11.03 -2.29 -7.87
CA GLN A 20 -11.00 -0.86 -8.10
C GLN A 20 -9.83 -0.48 -9.03
N LYS A 21 -9.99 0.62 -9.77
CA LYS A 21 -9.13 1.00 -10.90
C LYS A 21 -7.77 1.63 -10.53
N PHE A 22 -7.53 1.90 -9.27
CA PHE A 22 -6.39 2.63 -8.74
C PHE A 22 -5.43 1.72 -7.96
N GLY A 23 -4.18 2.16 -7.94
CA GLY A 23 -3.14 1.53 -7.15
C GLY A 23 -2.73 0.15 -7.67
N LEU A 24 -1.89 -0.50 -6.87
CA LEU A 24 -1.25 -1.77 -7.19
C LEU A 24 -1.35 -2.65 -5.95
N SER A 25 -1.80 -3.88 -6.14
CA SER A 25 -2.14 -4.80 -5.05
C SER A 25 -0.91 -5.30 -4.31
N LEU A 26 -0.99 -5.22 -2.98
CA LEU A 26 -0.08 -5.90 -2.07
C LEU A 26 -0.27 -7.41 -2.18
N ALA A 27 -1.52 -7.88 -2.16
CA ALA A 27 -1.85 -9.31 -2.14
C ALA A 27 -1.37 -10.06 -3.39
N SER A 28 -1.41 -9.42 -4.57
CA SER A 28 -0.91 -10.02 -5.80
C SER A 28 0.59 -9.80 -6.05
N GLY A 29 1.27 -9.03 -5.20
CA GLY A 29 2.68 -8.64 -5.40
C GLY A 29 2.90 -7.55 -6.46
N ALA A 30 1.84 -7.04 -7.09
CA ALA A 30 1.94 -5.98 -8.10
C ALA A 30 2.60 -4.70 -7.55
N ALA A 31 2.35 -4.37 -6.28
CA ALA A 31 3.00 -3.25 -5.61
C ALA A 31 4.53 -3.43 -5.55
N MET A 32 5.00 -4.61 -5.15
CA MET A 32 6.43 -4.91 -5.11
C MET A 32 7.04 -4.87 -6.52
N ALA A 33 6.37 -5.44 -7.51
CA ALA A 33 6.84 -5.38 -8.90
C ALA A 33 7.03 -3.95 -9.41
N ALA A 34 6.17 -3.01 -9.04
CA ALA A 34 6.35 -1.60 -9.37
C ALA A 34 7.47 -0.94 -8.60
N VAL A 35 7.66 -1.28 -7.31
CA VAL A 35 8.84 -0.81 -6.54
C VAL A 35 10.11 -1.20 -7.28
N ARG A 36 10.26 -2.47 -7.66
CA ARG A 36 11.42 -2.97 -8.44
C ARG A 36 11.65 -2.15 -9.71
N ARG A 37 10.58 -1.88 -10.48
CA ARG A 37 10.70 -1.08 -11.71
C ARG A 37 11.12 0.37 -11.48
N VAL A 38 10.60 1.03 -10.46
CA VAL A 38 11.03 2.41 -10.13
C VAL A 38 12.51 2.42 -9.72
N PHE A 39 12.91 1.39 -9.00
CA PHE A 39 14.27 1.12 -8.55
C PHE A 39 15.28 0.73 -9.63
N GLU A 40 14.81 0.40 -10.83
CA GLU A 40 15.61 0.14 -12.04
C GLU A 40 15.63 1.36 -12.98
N ALA A 41 14.83 2.39 -12.71
CA ALA A 41 14.70 3.54 -13.60
C ALA A 41 15.70 4.65 -13.25
N ASP A 42 16.54 5.03 -14.21
CA ASP A 42 17.59 6.06 -14.03
C ASP A 42 17.05 7.48 -13.76
N HIS A 43 15.76 7.71 -13.99
CA HIS A 43 15.14 9.04 -13.95
C HIS A 43 14.00 9.14 -12.94
N LEU A 44 13.80 8.12 -12.11
CA LEU A 44 12.80 8.12 -11.07
C LEU A 44 13.45 7.87 -9.71
N ARG A 45 12.88 8.46 -8.66
CA ARG A 45 13.25 8.19 -7.28
C ARG A 45 12.01 7.87 -6.48
N LEU A 46 11.95 6.68 -5.90
CA LEU A 46 10.88 6.30 -4.99
C LEU A 46 11.12 6.98 -3.63
N VAL A 47 10.20 7.85 -3.20
CA VAL A 47 10.33 8.58 -1.92
C VAL A 47 9.22 8.25 -0.92
N GLY A 48 8.30 7.35 -1.28
CA GLY A 48 7.21 6.96 -0.40
C GLY A 48 6.17 6.07 -1.05
N LEU A 49 5.25 5.60 -0.22
CA LEU A 49 4.09 4.79 -0.61
C LEU A 49 2.82 5.57 -0.25
N HIS A 50 1.81 5.45 -1.10
CA HIS A 50 0.51 6.11 -0.92
C HIS A 50 -0.60 5.08 -0.82
N SER A 51 -1.54 5.25 0.10
CA SER A 51 -2.78 4.47 0.17
C SER A 51 -3.95 5.39 0.53
N HIS A 52 -5.06 5.22 -0.19
CA HIS A 52 -6.32 5.88 0.09
C HIS A 52 -7.35 4.79 0.37
N ILE A 53 -8.04 4.88 1.50
CA ILE A 53 -8.86 3.78 2.04
C ILE A 53 -10.35 4.11 2.16
N GLY A 54 -10.77 5.29 1.71
CA GLY A 54 -12.17 5.71 1.77
C GLY A 54 -12.35 7.19 2.06
N SER A 55 -13.60 7.56 2.34
CA SER A 55 -14.05 8.94 2.60
C SER A 55 -14.99 8.97 3.79
N GLN A 56 -15.14 10.12 4.44
CA GLN A 56 -16.01 10.27 5.63
C GLN A 56 -15.69 9.26 6.75
N ILE A 57 -14.39 9.02 6.97
CA ILE A 57 -13.90 8.10 7.99
C ILE A 57 -13.78 8.85 9.31
N PHE A 58 -14.42 8.34 10.36
CA PHE A 58 -14.38 8.93 11.71
C PHE A 58 -13.62 8.05 12.72
N ASP A 59 -13.35 6.79 12.38
CA ASP A 59 -12.61 5.85 13.21
C ASP A 59 -11.17 5.67 12.69
N VAL A 60 -10.21 5.62 13.62
CA VAL A 60 -8.78 5.43 13.33
C VAL A 60 -8.44 3.98 12.96
N ALA A 61 -9.24 3.00 13.36
CA ALA A 61 -8.92 1.57 13.19
C ALA A 61 -8.67 1.19 11.72
N GLY A 62 -9.43 1.77 10.78
CA GLY A 62 -9.22 1.56 9.35
C GLY A 62 -7.86 2.08 8.88
N PHE A 63 -7.44 3.25 9.36
CA PHE A 63 -6.12 3.80 9.06
C PHE A 63 -4.98 2.99 9.68
N GLU A 64 -5.16 2.50 10.90
CA GLU A 64 -4.17 1.65 11.56
C GLU A 64 -3.91 0.36 10.77
N LEU A 65 -4.97 -0.34 10.35
CA LEU A 65 -4.85 -1.55 9.54
C LEU A 65 -4.20 -1.27 8.18
N ALA A 66 -4.59 -0.18 7.52
CA ALA A 66 -4.01 0.24 6.26
C ALA A 66 -2.51 0.56 6.41
N ALA A 67 -2.14 1.34 7.42
CA ALA A 67 -0.76 1.69 7.72
C ALA A 67 0.07 0.44 8.03
N HIS A 68 -0.46 -0.49 8.82
CA HIS A 68 0.20 -1.77 9.11
C HIS A 68 0.56 -2.53 7.82
N ARG A 69 -0.38 -2.61 6.87
CA ARG A 69 -0.17 -3.27 5.58
C ARG A 69 0.84 -2.52 4.70
N VAL A 70 0.76 -1.19 4.61
CA VAL A 70 1.72 -0.37 3.85
C VAL A 70 3.15 -0.50 4.43
N ILE A 71 3.29 -0.44 5.75
CA ILE A 71 4.59 -0.58 6.43
C ILE A 71 5.12 -2.01 6.26
N GLY A 72 4.26 -3.02 6.23
CA GLY A 72 4.64 -4.39 5.86
C GLY A 72 5.32 -4.46 4.50
N LEU A 73 4.77 -3.78 3.48
CA LEU A 73 5.43 -3.67 2.18
C LEU A 73 6.78 -2.94 2.29
N LEU A 74 6.86 -1.83 3.04
CA LEU A 74 8.13 -1.12 3.24
C LEU A 74 9.20 -2.01 3.86
N ARG A 75 8.85 -2.81 4.88
CA ARG A 75 9.74 -3.80 5.49
C ARG A 75 10.28 -4.76 4.42
N ASP A 76 9.40 -5.28 3.56
CA ASP A 76 9.80 -6.22 2.52
C ASP A 76 10.71 -5.56 1.47
N VAL A 77 10.46 -4.29 1.12
CA VAL A 77 11.31 -3.51 0.22
C VAL A 77 12.71 -3.34 0.83
N VAL A 78 12.80 -2.95 2.09
CA VAL A 78 14.09 -2.79 2.80
C VAL A 78 14.82 -4.13 2.93
N ALA A 79 14.10 -5.22 3.18
CA ALA A 79 14.70 -6.55 3.26
C ALA A 79 15.33 -6.99 1.93
N GLU A 80 14.74 -6.59 0.79
CA GLU A 80 15.23 -6.93 -0.54
C GLU A 80 16.35 -5.99 -1.04
N PHE A 81 16.24 -4.69 -0.77
CA PHE A 81 17.11 -3.66 -1.37
C PHE A 81 18.04 -2.94 -0.40
N GLY A 82 17.89 -3.12 0.90
CA GLY A 82 18.57 -2.33 1.93
C GLY A 82 17.89 -0.98 2.19
N VAL A 83 18.45 -0.23 3.14
CA VAL A 83 17.89 1.07 3.58
C VAL A 83 18.34 2.26 2.74
N ASP A 84 19.37 2.08 1.91
CA ASP A 84 20.07 3.18 1.22
C ASP A 84 19.68 3.35 -0.25
N LYS A 85 18.65 2.63 -0.73
CA LYS A 85 18.22 2.69 -2.13
C LYS A 85 17.40 3.92 -2.49
#